data_AF-A0A1M7S580-F1
#
_entry.id   AF-A0A1M7S580-F1
#
_cell.length_a   1.000
_cell.length_b   1.000
_cell.length_c   1.000
_cell.angle_alpha   90.00
_cell.angle_beta   90.00
_cell.angle_gamma   90.00
#
_symmetry.space_group_name_H-M   'P 1'
#
loop_
_entity.id
_entity.type
_entity.pdbx_description
1 polymer ?
#
loop_
_entity_poly.entity_id
_entity_poly.type
_entity_poly.pdbx_seq_one_letter_code
_entity_poly.pdbx_strand_id
1 'polypeptide(L)'
;MQHKLSENIKKYRKEMNLTQSDLAEAFGITEGAVSKWESGNTVPDISLLMDLADFFDISVDTLLGYSISSKNIDDIISKMKNLLDEGKYDEAVSVAEKALVRYPGNFKILYKCAHTYGTALRQSNAKEYCKKAIELYENSIRYLYQNTDPEINEFVIKMEIAHVKFWDDIDKALADFEALNYMGVSDVQIARILMRKGKTDEALDKYTRTMVRALIHDLDMAAGMFIALISTGKNKAFVEASELMEWYLAIIDATSNGKISYLTKMKTVVLAFKAMSLSCSKNYGIMRQCLDEALALAKEFDKKPSNDFNGKIKFWHASEDFSTSVYDEIGCSAVDGIDNLFDEMMGKATPDAVVKKMKEAREYWDSIKHNE
;
A
#
# COMPACT_ATOMS: atom_id res chain seq x y z
N MET A 1 -12.49 -37.85 15.09
CA MET A 1 -13.58 -36.98 14.59
C MET A 1 -14.83 -37.39 15.36
N GLN A 2 -15.38 -36.52 16.21
CA GLN A 2 -16.50 -36.88 17.09
C GLN A 2 -17.80 -36.46 16.37
N HIS A 3 -18.49 -37.40 15.71
CA HIS A 3 -19.80 -37.16 15.10
C HIS A 3 -20.89 -37.29 16.17
N LYS A 4 -21.96 -36.48 16.09
CA LYS A 4 -23.09 -36.52 17.04
C LYS A 4 -24.28 -37.34 16.53
N LEU A 5 -24.03 -38.20 15.53
CA LEU A 5 -25.05 -38.97 14.83
C LEU A 5 -26.02 -39.72 15.76
N SER A 6 -25.52 -40.47 16.75
CA SER A 6 -26.36 -41.24 17.69
C SER A 6 -27.26 -40.34 18.54
N GLU A 7 -26.72 -39.23 19.02
CA GLU A 7 -27.45 -38.22 19.80
C GLU A 7 -28.52 -37.54 18.94
N ASN A 8 -28.20 -37.22 17.69
CA ASN A 8 -29.08 -36.52 16.76
C ASN A 8 -30.24 -37.40 16.27
N ILE A 9 -30.00 -38.67 15.91
CA ILE A 9 -31.08 -39.60 15.55
C ILE A 9 -32.10 -39.68 16.69
N LYS A 10 -31.62 -39.82 17.94
CA LYS A 10 -32.46 -39.87 19.13
C LYS A 10 -33.21 -38.56 19.38
N LYS A 11 -32.54 -37.43 19.17
CA LYS A 11 -33.12 -36.09 19.33
C LYS A 11 -34.26 -35.87 18.35
N TYR A 12 -34.01 -36.00 17.04
CA TYR A 12 -35.00 -35.70 16.00
C TYR A 12 -36.18 -36.68 16.02
N ARG A 13 -35.94 -37.97 16.29
CA ARG A 13 -37.03 -38.94 16.53
C ARG A 13 -37.96 -38.48 17.66
N LYS A 14 -37.39 -38.01 18.77
CA LYS A 14 -38.17 -37.52 19.91
C LYS A 14 -38.89 -36.20 19.63
N GLU A 15 -38.30 -35.30 18.85
CA GLU A 15 -38.95 -34.05 18.42
C GLU A 15 -40.20 -34.32 17.55
N MET A 16 -40.19 -35.42 16.80
CA MET A 16 -41.37 -35.93 16.08
C MET A 16 -42.33 -36.78 16.94
N ASN A 17 -42.07 -36.92 18.24
CA ASN A 17 -42.83 -37.76 19.19
C ASN A 17 -42.89 -39.26 18.82
N LEU A 18 -41.91 -39.79 18.09
CA LEU A 18 -41.86 -41.19 17.68
C LEU A 18 -41.14 -42.06 18.71
N THR A 19 -41.52 -43.32 18.87
CA THR A 19 -40.77 -44.36 19.59
C THR A 19 -39.70 -45.02 18.71
N GLN A 20 -38.78 -45.79 19.28
CA GLN A 20 -37.77 -46.53 18.49
C GLN A 20 -38.45 -47.56 17.56
N SER A 21 -39.57 -48.14 17.98
CA SER A 21 -40.39 -49.03 17.16
C SER A 21 -41.02 -48.29 15.98
N ASP A 22 -41.56 -47.08 16.19
CA ASP A 22 -42.21 -46.31 15.12
C ASP A 22 -41.21 -45.90 14.04
N LEU A 23 -40.00 -45.50 14.44
CA LEU A 23 -38.92 -45.19 13.50
C LEU A 23 -38.45 -46.46 12.78
N ALA A 24 -38.41 -47.62 13.45
CA ALA A 24 -38.02 -48.87 12.82
C ALA A 24 -39.05 -49.32 11.76
N GLU A 25 -40.34 -49.16 12.06
CA GLU A 25 -41.44 -49.47 11.13
C GLU A 25 -41.38 -48.59 9.88
N ALA A 26 -41.17 -47.28 10.03
CA ALA A 26 -41.08 -46.33 8.92
C ALA A 26 -39.97 -46.67 7.91
N PHE A 27 -38.90 -47.31 8.35
CA PHE A 27 -37.74 -47.67 7.53
C PHE A 27 -37.65 -49.17 7.22
N GLY A 28 -38.63 -49.98 7.63
CA GLY A 28 -38.65 -51.43 7.36
C GLY A 28 -37.51 -52.20 8.05
N ILE A 29 -37.05 -51.73 9.21
CA ILE A 29 -35.94 -52.30 9.98
C ILE A 29 -36.40 -52.79 11.36
N THR A 30 -35.49 -53.36 12.13
CA THR A 30 -35.79 -53.80 13.50
C THR A 30 -35.61 -52.67 14.51
N GLU A 31 -36.43 -52.62 15.56
CA GLU A 31 -36.25 -51.70 16.69
C GLU A 31 -34.85 -51.80 17.30
N GLY A 32 -34.29 -53.02 17.35
CA GLY A 32 -32.92 -53.27 17.80
C GLY A 32 -31.85 -52.59 16.95
N ALA A 33 -32.10 -52.34 15.66
CA ALA A 33 -31.19 -51.57 14.80
C ALA A 33 -31.21 -50.09 15.21
N VAL A 34 -32.39 -49.49 15.37
CA VAL A 34 -32.56 -48.11 15.84
C VAL A 34 -31.93 -47.91 17.21
N SER A 35 -32.14 -48.84 18.14
CA SER A 35 -31.55 -48.81 19.48
C SER A 35 -30.02 -48.82 19.44
N LYS A 36 -29.41 -49.62 18.56
CA LYS A 36 -27.95 -49.64 18.36
C LYS A 36 -27.42 -48.36 17.72
N TRP A 37 -28.18 -47.73 16.83
CA TRP A 37 -27.84 -46.41 16.28
C TRP A 37 -27.84 -45.32 17.34
N GLU A 38 -28.91 -45.24 18.14
CA GLU A 38 -29.05 -44.21 19.18
C GLU A 38 -28.09 -44.40 20.37
N SER A 39 -27.59 -45.62 20.58
CA SER A 39 -26.54 -45.91 21.57
C SER A 39 -25.12 -45.78 21.01
N GLY A 40 -24.96 -45.52 19.71
CA GLY A 40 -23.66 -45.40 19.05
C GLY A 40 -22.92 -46.73 18.85
N ASN A 41 -23.58 -47.86 19.08
CA ASN A 41 -23.00 -49.20 18.91
C ASN A 41 -22.85 -49.60 17.44
N THR A 42 -23.74 -49.12 16.58
CA THR A 42 -23.66 -49.27 15.12
C THR A 42 -24.08 -47.97 14.46
N VAL A 43 -23.78 -47.81 13.17
CA VAL A 43 -24.22 -46.67 12.36
C VAL A 43 -25.19 -47.15 11.27
N PRO A 44 -26.17 -46.33 10.85
CA PRO A 44 -26.92 -46.58 9.62
C PRO A 44 -25.97 -46.60 8.42
N ASP A 45 -26.34 -47.30 7.35
CA ASP A 45 -25.60 -47.22 6.10
C ASP A 45 -25.78 -45.85 5.43
N ILE A 46 -24.98 -45.58 4.39
CA ILE A 46 -24.98 -44.28 3.71
C ILE A 46 -26.32 -43.93 3.06
N SER A 47 -27.08 -44.93 2.60
CA SER A 47 -28.40 -44.72 1.98
C SER A 47 -29.42 -44.32 3.04
N LEU A 48 -29.47 -45.05 4.15
CA LEU A 48 -30.34 -44.78 5.28
C LEU A 48 -30.03 -43.44 5.96
N LEU A 49 -28.79 -42.96 5.91
CA LEU A 49 -28.46 -41.61 6.39
C LEU A 49 -29.12 -40.50 5.58
N MET A 50 -29.25 -40.68 4.25
CA MET A 50 -29.96 -39.73 3.40
C MET A 50 -31.46 -39.79 3.70
N ASP A 51 -32.02 -41.00 3.77
CA ASP A 51 -33.45 -41.20 4.05
C ASP A 51 -33.85 -40.68 5.44
N LEU A 52 -33.00 -40.87 6.46
CA LEU A 52 -33.21 -40.34 7.81
C LEU A 52 -33.15 -38.80 7.82
N ALA A 53 -32.23 -38.19 7.06
CA ALA A 53 -32.12 -36.75 6.99
C ALA A 53 -33.39 -36.14 6.35
N ASP A 54 -33.85 -36.72 5.24
CA ASP A 54 -35.09 -36.33 4.56
C ASP A 54 -36.33 -36.54 5.46
N PHE A 55 -36.40 -37.68 6.16
CA PHE A 55 -37.51 -37.99 7.07
C PHE A 55 -37.60 -37.02 8.25
N PHE A 56 -36.45 -36.57 8.78
CA PHE A 56 -36.39 -35.58 9.86
C PHE A 56 -36.45 -34.12 9.36
N ASP A 57 -36.56 -33.88 8.05
CA ASP A 57 -36.53 -32.55 7.41
C ASP A 57 -35.28 -31.73 7.79
N ILE A 58 -34.11 -32.37 7.74
CA ILE A 58 -32.81 -31.74 8.02
C ILE A 58 -31.77 -32.16 6.97
N SER A 59 -30.64 -31.45 6.91
CA SER A 59 -29.51 -31.91 6.09
C SER A 59 -28.77 -33.09 6.73
N VAL A 60 -28.15 -33.94 5.90
CA VAL A 60 -27.26 -35.02 6.35
C VAL A 60 -26.13 -34.48 7.23
N ASP A 61 -25.61 -33.29 6.92
CA ASP A 61 -24.62 -32.58 7.75
C ASP A 61 -25.13 -32.34 9.18
N THR A 62 -26.36 -31.84 9.30
CA THR A 62 -27.03 -31.61 10.58
C THR A 62 -27.24 -32.94 11.33
N LEU A 63 -27.68 -33.99 10.63
CA LEU A 63 -27.87 -35.33 11.20
C LEU A 63 -26.57 -35.89 11.76
N LEU A 64 -25.46 -35.79 11.02
CA LEU A 64 -24.13 -36.24 11.47
C LEU A 64 -23.56 -35.39 12.61
N GLY A 65 -24.15 -34.22 12.88
CA GLY A 65 -23.57 -33.21 13.77
C GLY A 65 -22.32 -32.57 13.16
N TYR A 66 -22.19 -32.65 11.84
CA TYR A 66 -21.19 -31.93 11.07
C TYR A 66 -21.71 -30.53 10.85
N SER A 67 -21.32 -29.59 11.69
CA SER A 67 -21.30 -28.21 11.23
C SER A 67 -20.16 -28.10 10.23
N ILE A 68 -20.43 -27.53 9.05
CA ILE A 68 -19.34 -27.00 8.26
C ILE A 68 -18.63 -26.03 9.21
N SER A 69 -17.47 -26.44 9.72
CA SER A 69 -16.44 -25.51 10.18
C SER A 69 -16.08 -24.76 8.90
N SER A 70 -16.91 -23.79 8.53
CA SER A 70 -16.60 -22.76 7.58
C SER A 70 -15.60 -21.90 8.32
N LYS A 71 -14.39 -22.44 8.52
CA LYS A 71 -13.21 -21.60 8.50
C LYS A 71 -13.27 -21.06 7.10
N ASN A 72 -13.89 -19.89 6.98
CA ASN A 72 -13.87 -19.16 5.76
C ASN A 72 -12.37 -18.97 5.43
N ILE A 73 -12.04 -18.91 4.16
CA ILE A 73 -10.69 -18.61 3.68
C ILE A 73 -10.12 -17.41 4.45
N ASP A 74 -10.96 -16.41 4.74
CA ASP A 74 -10.59 -15.23 5.51
C ASP A 74 -10.20 -15.53 6.97
N ASP A 75 -10.81 -16.51 7.65
CA ASP A 75 -10.43 -16.92 9.00
C ASP A 75 -9.06 -17.63 9.00
N ILE A 76 -8.81 -18.45 7.99
CA ILE A 76 -7.53 -19.15 7.81
C ILE A 76 -6.42 -18.12 7.58
N ILE A 77 -6.67 -17.16 6.70
CA ILE A 77 -5.73 -16.06 6.40
C ILE A 77 -5.48 -15.22 7.65
N SER A 78 -6.53 -14.84 8.38
CA SER A 78 -6.42 -14.07 9.62
C SER A 78 -5.61 -14.82 10.67
N LYS A 79 -5.83 -16.14 10.80
CA LYS A 79 -5.04 -16.98 11.69
C LYS A 79 -3.56 -17.04 11.29
N MET A 80 -3.25 -17.21 9.99
CA MET A 80 -1.87 -17.19 9.51
C MET A 80 -1.22 -15.84 9.82
N LYS A 81 -1.91 -14.74 9.57
CA LYS A 81 -1.43 -13.38 9.87
C LYS A 81 -1.12 -13.21 11.36
N ASN A 82 -2.06 -13.53 12.24
CA ASN A 82 -1.87 -13.38 13.68
C ASN A 82 -0.66 -14.20 14.20
N LEU A 83 -0.46 -15.42 13.68
CA LEU A 83 0.69 -16.24 14.04
C LEU A 83 2.02 -15.63 13.56
N LEU A 84 2.04 -15.03 12.36
CA LEU A 84 3.22 -14.29 11.87
C LEU A 84 3.52 -13.07 12.75
N ASP A 85 2.50 -12.30 13.12
CA ASP A 85 2.61 -11.11 13.98
C ASP A 85 3.10 -11.49 15.39
N GLU A 86 2.73 -12.67 15.90
CA GLU A 86 3.21 -13.25 17.17
C GLU A 86 4.60 -13.91 17.06
N GLY A 87 5.21 -13.96 15.87
CA GLY A 87 6.51 -14.61 15.65
C GLY A 87 6.48 -16.15 15.64
N LYS A 88 5.29 -16.75 15.57
CA LYS A 88 5.08 -18.21 15.54
C LYS A 88 5.11 -18.75 14.11
N TYR A 89 6.28 -18.65 13.48
CA TYR A 89 6.45 -18.95 12.05
C TYR A 89 6.14 -20.41 11.68
N ASP A 90 6.60 -21.39 12.47
CA ASP A 90 6.36 -22.81 12.17
C ASP A 90 4.86 -23.19 12.29
N GLU A 91 4.15 -22.59 13.26
CA GLU A 91 2.70 -22.77 13.38
C GLU A 91 1.97 -22.14 12.19
N ALA A 92 2.40 -20.95 11.74
CA ALA A 92 1.84 -20.29 10.57
C ALA A 92 2.04 -21.15 9.30
N VAL A 93 3.24 -21.73 9.12
CA VAL A 93 3.54 -22.67 8.03
C VAL A 93 2.65 -23.92 8.12
N SER A 94 2.47 -24.51 9.31
CA SER A 94 1.56 -25.67 9.48
C SER A 94 0.11 -25.34 9.12
N VAL A 95 -0.36 -24.12 9.40
CA VAL A 95 -1.69 -23.65 8.96
C VAL A 95 -1.71 -23.49 7.44
N ALA A 96 -0.67 -22.91 6.84
CA ALA A 96 -0.56 -22.75 5.39
C ALA A 96 -0.58 -24.10 4.65
N GLU A 97 0.16 -25.10 5.12
CA GLU A 97 0.16 -26.46 4.54
C GLU A 97 -1.24 -27.08 4.53
N LYS A 98 -1.96 -26.99 5.65
CA LYS A 98 -3.35 -27.48 5.76
C LYS A 98 -4.29 -26.72 4.82
N ALA A 99 -4.07 -25.41 4.65
CA ALA A 99 -4.86 -24.58 3.75
C ALA A 99 -4.63 -24.97 2.27
N LEU A 100 -3.38 -25.23 1.88
CA LEU A 100 -3.01 -25.65 0.53
C LEU A 100 -3.60 -27.00 0.16
N VAL A 101 -3.67 -27.95 1.10
CA VAL A 101 -4.35 -29.24 0.88
C VAL A 101 -5.84 -29.04 0.64
N ARG A 102 -6.48 -28.13 1.38
CA ARG A 102 -7.93 -27.92 1.30
C ARG A 102 -8.34 -27.06 0.10
N TYR A 103 -7.49 -26.13 -0.32
CA TYR A 103 -7.79 -25.13 -1.36
C TYR A 103 -6.62 -24.93 -2.35
N PRO A 104 -6.18 -25.98 -3.06
CA PRO A 104 -4.95 -25.94 -3.86
C PRO A 104 -4.99 -24.97 -5.05
N GLY A 105 -6.18 -24.60 -5.55
CA GLY A 105 -6.37 -23.70 -6.69
C GLY A 105 -7.04 -22.36 -6.33
N ASN A 106 -7.06 -21.99 -5.05
CA ASN A 106 -7.63 -20.71 -4.63
C ASN A 106 -6.55 -19.62 -4.58
N PHE A 107 -6.75 -18.54 -5.32
CA PHE A 107 -5.79 -17.44 -5.40
C PHE A 107 -5.38 -16.88 -4.03
N LYS A 108 -6.36 -16.52 -3.20
CA LYS A 108 -6.10 -15.91 -1.88
C LYS A 108 -5.25 -16.83 -1.01
N ILE A 109 -5.55 -18.13 -1.00
CA ILE A 109 -4.78 -19.12 -0.25
C ILE A 109 -3.36 -19.24 -0.82
N LEU A 110 -3.20 -19.44 -2.13
CA LEU A 110 -1.87 -19.54 -2.75
C LEU A 110 -0.99 -18.32 -2.46
N TYR A 111 -1.54 -17.11 -2.68
CA TYR A 111 -0.83 -15.86 -2.44
C TYR A 111 -0.46 -15.67 -0.96
N LYS A 112 -1.39 -15.92 -0.03
CA LYS A 112 -1.12 -15.74 1.40
C LYS A 112 -0.19 -16.82 1.95
N CYS A 113 -0.30 -18.06 1.50
CA CYS A 113 0.66 -19.11 1.85
C CYS A 113 2.06 -18.78 1.32
N ALA A 114 2.20 -18.30 0.08
CA ALA A 114 3.48 -17.85 -0.46
C ALA A 114 4.13 -16.78 0.43
N HIS A 115 3.34 -15.79 0.85
CA HIS A 115 3.78 -14.75 1.78
C HIS A 115 4.16 -15.29 3.16
N THR A 116 3.42 -16.26 3.70
CA THR A 116 3.76 -16.94 4.96
C THR A 116 5.12 -17.64 4.88
N TYR A 117 5.36 -18.42 3.81
CA TYR A 117 6.66 -19.06 3.59
C TYR A 117 7.79 -18.04 3.40
N GLY A 118 7.55 -16.98 2.61
CA GLY A 118 8.51 -15.90 2.39
C GLY A 118 8.86 -15.14 3.67
N THR A 119 7.91 -14.98 4.58
CA THR A 119 8.13 -14.34 5.89
C THR A 119 8.91 -15.26 6.83
N ALA A 120 8.52 -16.54 6.91
CA ALA A 120 9.23 -17.54 7.70
C ALA A 120 10.70 -17.69 7.24
N LEU A 121 10.95 -17.70 5.93
CA LEU A 121 12.30 -17.73 5.34
C LEU A 121 13.22 -16.65 5.91
N ARG A 122 12.72 -15.41 6.04
CA ARG A 122 13.50 -14.25 6.53
C ARG A 122 13.96 -14.42 7.98
N GLN A 123 13.28 -15.26 8.75
CA GLN A 123 13.46 -15.39 10.19
C GLN A 123 14.17 -16.69 10.58
N SER A 124 13.87 -17.80 9.90
CA SER A 124 14.48 -19.11 10.17
C SER A 124 15.68 -19.43 9.26
N ASN A 125 15.92 -18.62 8.21
CA ASN A 125 16.91 -18.89 7.14
C ASN A 125 16.75 -20.28 6.48
N ALA A 126 15.54 -20.85 6.55
CA ALA A 126 15.22 -22.15 5.98
C ALA A 126 15.09 -22.04 4.46
N LYS A 127 16.19 -22.28 3.73
CA LYS A 127 16.26 -22.16 2.26
C LYS A 127 15.20 -23.00 1.52
N GLU A 128 14.71 -24.07 2.12
CA GLU A 128 13.62 -24.87 1.57
C GLU A 128 12.32 -24.06 1.38
N TYR A 129 12.06 -23.07 2.25
CA TYR A 129 10.90 -22.18 2.15
C TYR A 129 11.01 -21.22 0.97
N CYS A 130 12.22 -20.91 0.48
CA CYS A 130 12.41 -20.06 -0.69
C CYS A 130 11.76 -20.68 -1.93
N LYS A 131 12.11 -21.93 -2.24
CA LYS A 131 11.55 -22.65 -3.40
C LYS A 131 10.03 -22.76 -3.29
N LYS A 132 9.51 -23.05 -2.10
CA LYS A 132 8.07 -23.18 -1.87
C LYS A 132 7.34 -21.85 -2.04
N ALA A 133 7.87 -20.76 -1.51
CA ALA A 133 7.28 -19.43 -1.65
C ALA A 133 7.23 -19.00 -3.13
N ILE A 134 8.32 -19.17 -3.88
CA ILE A 134 8.38 -18.84 -5.31
C ILE A 134 7.35 -19.67 -6.10
N GLU A 135 7.32 -20.99 -5.89
CA GLU A 135 6.35 -21.89 -6.56
C GLU A 135 4.91 -21.47 -6.29
N LEU A 136 4.59 -21.09 -5.04
CA LEU A 136 3.25 -20.66 -4.66
C LEU A 136 2.88 -19.29 -5.25
N TYR A 137 3.82 -18.35 -5.36
CA TYR A 137 3.59 -17.09 -6.07
C TYR A 137 3.40 -17.30 -7.58
N GLU A 138 4.22 -18.14 -8.21
CA GLU A 138 4.05 -18.48 -9.62
C GLU A 138 2.70 -19.17 -9.89
N ASN A 139 2.28 -20.05 -8.98
CA ASN A 139 0.97 -20.67 -9.05
C ASN A 139 -0.16 -19.64 -8.81
N SER A 140 0.01 -18.68 -7.90
CA SER A 140 -1.01 -17.66 -7.67
C SER A 140 -1.24 -16.78 -8.91
N ILE A 141 -0.20 -16.49 -9.71
CA ILE A 141 -0.35 -15.79 -10.99
C ILE A 141 -1.31 -16.54 -11.93
N ARG A 142 -1.25 -17.88 -11.98
CA ARG A 142 -2.15 -18.71 -12.82
C ARG A 142 -3.62 -18.56 -12.43
N TYR A 143 -3.88 -18.23 -11.16
CA TYR A 143 -5.22 -18.02 -10.62
C TYR A 143 -5.56 -16.54 -10.37
N LEU A 144 -4.76 -15.60 -10.91
CA LEU A 144 -4.94 -14.17 -10.67
C LEU A 144 -6.32 -13.65 -11.10
N TYR A 145 -6.98 -14.30 -12.06
CA TYR A 145 -8.35 -13.97 -12.48
C TYR A 145 -9.41 -14.12 -11.35
N GLN A 146 -9.11 -14.84 -10.27
CA GLN A 146 -9.97 -14.95 -9.08
C GLN A 146 -9.79 -13.77 -8.12
N ASN A 147 -8.75 -12.96 -8.31
CA ASN A 147 -8.45 -11.86 -7.42
C ASN A 147 -9.43 -10.70 -7.61
N THR A 148 -9.86 -10.10 -6.50
CA THR A 148 -10.75 -8.94 -6.47
C THR A 148 -10.06 -7.69 -5.90
N ASP A 149 -8.82 -7.82 -5.42
CA ASP A 149 -8.04 -6.71 -4.85
C ASP A 149 -7.22 -6.02 -5.96
N PRO A 150 -7.57 -4.80 -6.38
CA PRO A 150 -6.88 -4.11 -7.48
C PRO A 150 -5.42 -3.78 -7.18
N GLU A 151 -5.03 -3.74 -5.90
CA GLU A 151 -3.65 -3.49 -5.46
C GLU A 151 -2.76 -4.72 -5.68
N ILE A 152 -3.32 -5.92 -5.91
CA ILE A 152 -2.57 -7.14 -6.16
C ILE A 152 -2.70 -7.53 -7.64
N ASN A 153 -1.66 -7.26 -8.40
CA ASN A 153 -1.56 -7.63 -9.81
C ASN A 153 -0.29 -8.45 -10.08
N GLU A 154 -0.07 -8.85 -11.32
CA GLU A 154 1.08 -9.66 -11.70
C GLU A 154 2.42 -8.97 -11.38
N PHE A 155 2.51 -7.64 -11.53
CA PHE A 155 3.70 -6.88 -11.18
C PHE A 155 4.02 -7.00 -9.68
N VAL A 156 3.01 -6.85 -8.81
CA VAL A 156 3.19 -7.00 -7.36
C VAL A 156 3.65 -8.41 -6.99
N ILE A 157 3.07 -9.44 -7.59
CA ILE A 157 3.46 -10.82 -7.32
C ILE A 157 4.91 -11.09 -7.78
N LYS A 158 5.31 -10.55 -8.94
CA LYS A 158 6.71 -10.64 -9.41
C LYS A 158 7.68 -9.89 -8.50
N MET A 159 7.28 -8.74 -7.96
CA MET A 159 8.06 -8.03 -6.94
C MET A 159 8.23 -8.87 -5.68
N GLU A 160 7.20 -9.56 -5.20
CA GLU A 160 7.32 -10.48 -4.05
C GLU A 160 8.27 -11.65 -4.35
N ILE A 161 8.22 -12.22 -5.55
CA ILE A 161 9.16 -13.28 -6.00
C ILE A 161 10.61 -12.76 -5.94
N ALA A 162 10.87 -11.55 -6.45
CA ALA A 162 12.20 -10.94 -6.41
C ALA A 162 12.70 -10.75 -4.95
N HIS A 163 11.82 -10.32 -4.05
CA HIS A 163 12.13 -10.21 -2.62
C HIS A 163 12.42 -11.56 -1.96
N VAL A 164 11.76 -12.65 -2.38
CA VAL A 164 12.08 -13.99 -1.89
C VAL A 164 13.44 -14.45 -2.43
N LYS A 165 13.69 -14.28 -3.72
CA LYS A 165 14.97 -14.64 -4.37
C LYS A 165 16.18 -13.95 -3.73
N PHE A 166 16.00 -12.72 -3.22
CA PHE A 166 17.06 -11.98 -2.51
C PHE A 166 17.71 -12.78 -1.36
N TRP A 167 16.97 -13.69 -0.72
CA TRP A 167 17.47 -14.50 0.39
C TRP A 167 18.17 -15.80 -0.04
N ASP A 168 18.09 -16.17 -1.32
CA ASP A 168 18.72 -17.38 -1.87
C ASP A 168 19.80 -17.06 -2.91
N ASP A 169 19.47 -16.22 -3.89
CA ASP A 169 20.31 -15.86 -5.03
C ASP A 169 20.16 -14.35 -5.35
N ILE A 170 21.11 -13.56 -4.87
CA ILE A 170 21.10 -12.10 -5.02
C ILE A 170 21.27 -11.65 -6.47
N ASP A 171 21.89 -12.45 -7.34
CA ASP A 171 22.11 -12.10 -8.74
C ASP A 171 20.81 -12.24 -9.54
N LYS A 172 20.04 -13.31 -9.30
CA LYS A 172 18.70 -13.45 -9.86
C LYS A 172 17.74 -12.39 -9.34
N ALA A 173 17.81 -12.10 -8.04
CA ALA A 173 17.00 -11.03 -7.45
C ALA A 173 17.30 -9.67 -8.08
N LEU A 174 18.59 -9.36 -8.32
CA LEU A 174 19.00 -8.13 -8.97
C LEU A 174 18.43 -8.02 -10.39
N ALA A 175 18.57 -9.08 -11.20
CA ALA A 175 18.05 -9.10 -12.56
C ALA A 175 16.51 -8.90 -12.60
N ASP A 176 15.79 -9.53 -11.67
CA ASP A 176 14.34 -9.34 -11.56
C ASP A 176 14.00 -7.89 -11.15
N PHE A 177 14.67 -7.32 -10.15
CA PHE A 177 14.43 -5.95 -9.73
C PHE A 177 14.74 -4.94 -10.81
N GLU A 178 15.82 -5.13 -11.58
CA GLU A 178 16.19 -4.31 -12.74
C GLU A 178 15.12 -4.39 -13.84
N ALA A 179 14.63 -5.60 -14.16
CA ALA A 179 13.57 -5.80 -15.14
C ALA A 179 12.23 -5.16 -14.71
N LEU A 180 11.98 -5.06 -13.40
CA LEU A 180 10.79 -4.47 -12.81
C LEU A 180 10.96 -2.98 -12.45
N ASN A 181 12.12 -2.36 -12.73
CA ASN A 181 12.47 -1.03 -12.21
C ASN A 181 11.85 0.14 -12.99
N TYR A 182 10.55 0.08 -13.26
CA TYR A 182 9.83 1.17 -13.92
C TYR A 182 9.85 2.42 -13.03
N MET A 183 10.24 3.57 -13.61
CA MET A 183 10.35 4.85 -12.92
C MET A 183 11.23 4.85 -11.65
N GLY A 184 12.08 3.83 -11.45
CA GLY A 184 12.91 3.70 -10.26
C GLY A 184 12.23 3.05 -9.05
N VAL A 185 11.08 2.39 -9.22
CA VAL A 185 10.31 1.73 -8.14
C VAL A 185 11.13 0.70 -7.34
N SER A 186 12.14 0.10 -7.96
CA SER A 186 13.02 -0.91 -7.36
C SER A 186 14.42 -0.37 -7.02
N ASP A 187 14.68 0.94 -7.15
CA ASP A 187 16.02 1.51 -6.96
C ASP A 187 16.57 1.21 -5.54
N VAL A 188 15.72 1.20 -4.51
CA VAL A 188 16.13 0.87 -3.13
C VAL A 188 16.55 -0.60 -2.98
N GLN A 189 15.81 -1.52 -3.61
CA GLN A 189 16.10 -2.95 -3.60
C GLN A 189 17.40 -3.23 -4.36
N ILE A 190 17.56 -2.61 -5.52
CA ILE A 190 18.79 -2.66 -6.33
C ILE A 190 19.97 -2.14 -5.52
N ALA A 191 19.84 -0.96 -4.88
CA ALA A 191 20.88 -0.37 -4.04
C ALA A 191 21.33 -1.32 -2.91
N ARG A 192 20.37 -1.95 -2.21
CA ARG A 192 20.68 -2.93 -1.14
C ARG A 192 21.48 -4.13 -1.66
N ILE A 193 21.16 -4.62 -2.87
CA ILE A 193 21.93 -5.71 -3.49
C ILE A 193 23.32 -5.23 -3.90
N LEU A 194 23.44 -4.07 -4.53
CA LEU A 194 24.71 -3.47 -4.93
C LEU A 194 25.65 -3.30 -3.72
N MET A 195 25.14 -2.85 -2.57
CA MET A 195 25.91 -2.79 -1.32
C MET A 195 26.45 -4.16 -0.89
N ARG A 196 25.64 -5.22 -0.94
CA ARG A 196 26.09 -6.60 -0.61
C ARG A 196 27.16 -7.11 -1.57
N LYS A 197 27.17 -6.61 -2.80
CA LYS A 197 28.17 -6.92 -3.83
C LYS A 197 29.41 -6.01 -3.76
N GLY A 198 29.50 -5.11 -2.78
CA GLY A 198 30.61 -4.16 -2.63
C GLY A 198 30.61 -3.00 -3.63
N LYS A 199 29.52 -2.83 -4.39
CA LYS A 199 29.34 -1.76 -5.39
C LYS A 199 28.71 -0.53 -4.72
N THR A 200 29.44 0.07 -3.79
CA THR A 200 28.93 1.14 -2.92
C THR A 200 28.55 2.39 -3.69
N ASP A 201 29.35 2.83 -4.65
CA ASP A 201 29.07 4.05 -5.42
C ASP A 201 27.82 3.90 -6.31
N GLU A 202 27.65 2.74 -6.95
CA GLU A 202 26.42 2.43 -7.71
C GLU A 202 25.19 2.40 -6.79
N ALA A 203 25.33 1.92 -5.55
CA ALA A 203 24.24 1.94 -4.58
C ALA A 203 23.90 3.37 -4.12
N LEU A 204 24.91 4.22 -3.89
CA LEU A 204 24.73 5.62 -3.53
C LEU A 204 24.03 6.40 -4.65
N ASP A 205 24.37 6.17 -5.92
CA ASP A 205 23.64 6.72 -7.07
C ASP A 205 22.14 6.41 -6.96
N LYS A 206 21.78 5.14 -6.77
CA LYS A 206 20.38 4.72 -6.62
C LYS A 206 19.67 5.40 -5.46
N TYR A 207 20.32 5.49 -4.30
CA TYR A 207 19.74 6.19 -3.14
C TYR A 207 19.53 7.68 -3.41
N THR A 208 20.51 8.37 -4.02
CA THR A 208 20.36 9.78 -4.39
C THR A 208 19.19 9.96 -5.36
N ARG A 209 19.07 9.12 -6.40
CA ARG A 209 17.95 9.18 -7.36
C ARG A 209 16.59 9.03 -6.65
N THR A 210 16.46 8.05 -5.75
CA THR A 210 15.23 7.86 -4.97
C THR A 210 14.91 9.06 -4.08
N MET A 211 15.91 9.59 -3.35
CA MET A 211 15.72 10.76 -2.48
C MET A 211 15.27 12.00 -3.26
N VAL A 212 15.86 12.25 -4.43
CA VAL A 212 15.50 13.41 -5.26
C VAL A 212 14.09 13.25 -5.85
N ARG A 213 13.69 12.05 -6.28
CA ARG A 213 12.31 11.80 -6.71
C ARG A 213 11.30 11.99 -5.57
N ALA A 214 11.63 11.52 -4.36
CA ALA A 214 10.79 11.72 -3.18
C ALA A 214 10.62 13.22 -2.86
N LEU A 215 11.71 13.99 -2.90
CA LEU A 215 11.67 15.44 -2.70
C LEU A 215 10.77 16.16 -3.71
N ILE A 216 10.85 15.78 -5.00
CA ILE A 216 9.98 16.35 -6.04
C ILE A 216 8.51 15.97 -5.80
N HIS A 217 8.25 14.72 -5.43
CA HIS A 217 6.90 14.25 -5.11
C HIS A 217 6.32 14.96 -3.86
N ASP A 218 7.13 15.19 -2.83
CA ASP A 218 6.70 15.91 -1.63
C ASP A 218 6.33 17.37 -1.94
N LEU A 219 7.01 18.03 -2.89
CA LEU A 219 6.61 19.35 -3.37
C LEU A 219 5.21 19.32 -3.99
N ASP A 220 5.00 18.38 -4.92
CA ASP A 220 3.74 18.26 -5.66
C ASP A 220 2.56 18.02 -4.70
N MET A 221 2.75 17.11 -3.74
CA MET A 221 1.75 16.86 -2.69
C MET A 221 1.51 18.09 -1.81
N ALA A 222 2.58 18.80 -1.39
CA ALA A 222 2.45 20.00 -0.58
C ALA A 222 1.73 21.13 -1.33
N ALA A 223 2.01 21.31 -2.63
CA ALA A 223 1.32 22.26 -3.49
C ALA A 223 -0.16 21.90 -3.66
N GLY A 224 -0.48 20.63 -3.93
CA GLY A 224 -1.87 20.15 -4.03
C GLY A 224 -2.66 20.34 -2.73
N MET A 225 -2.06 19.99 -1.58
CA MET A 225 -2.65 20.21 -0.26
C MET A 225 -2.86 21.70 0.03
N PHE A 226 -1.89 22.55 -0.33
CA PHE A 226 -2.02 24.00 -0.20
C PHE A 226 -3.23 24.52 -0.97
N ILE A 227 -3.36 24.15 -2.25
CA ILE A 227 -4.49 24.55 -3.10
C ILE A 227 -5.82 24.11 -2.48
N ALA A 228 -5.89 22.85 -2.02
CA ALA A 228 -7.09 22.32 -1.37
C ALA A 228 -7.46 23.08 -0.08
N LEU A 229 -6.49 23.36 0.79
CA LEU A 229 -6.68 24.09 2.04
C LEU A 229 -7.19 25.52 1.79
N ILE A 230 -6.52 26.23 0.89
CA ILE A 230 -6.88 27.58 0.46
C ILE A 230 -8.30 27.62 -0.12
N SER A 231 -8.64 26.64 -0.95
CA SER A 231 -9.95 26.56 -1.60
C SER A 231 -11.10 26.34 -0.63
N THR A 232 -10.84 25.87 0.61
CA THR A 232 -11.89 25.77 1.64
C THR A 232 -12.42 27.14 2.08
N GLY A 233 -11.66 28.22 1.88
CA GLY A 233 -12.01 29.58 2.29
C GLY A 233 -12.03 29.83 3.80
N LYS A 234 -11.63 28.83 4.61
CA LYS A 234 -11.66 28.87 6.08
C LYS A 234 -10.38 29.50 6.63
N ASN A 235 -10.50 30.43 7.58
CA ASN A 235 -9.35 31.10 8.18
C ASN A 235 -8.34 30.12 8.82
N LYS A 236 -8.82 29.05 9.49
CA LYS A 236 -7.93 28.02 10.05
C LYS A 236 -7.11 27.30 8.97
N ALA A 237 -7.71 27.05 7.81
CA ALA A 237 -7.03 26.38 6.71
C ALA A 237 -5.97 27.27 6.04
N PHE A 238 -6.13 28.59 6.06
CA PHE A 238 -5.09 29.52 5.59
C PHE A 238 -3.85 29.51 6.48
N VAL A 239 -4.04 29.40 7.80
CA VAL A 239 -2.94 29.26 8.75
C VAL A 239 -2.22 27.94 8.52
N GLU A 240 -2.97 26.85 8.43
CA GLU A 240 -2.42 25.51 8.14
C GLU A 240 -1.67 25.46 6.79
N ALA A 241 -2.19 26.14 5.75
CA ALA A 241 -1.52 26.24 4.45
C ALA A 241 -0.18 27.00 4.56
N SER A 242 -0.11 28.05 5.39
CA SER A 242 1.15 28.76 5.68
C SER A 242 2.14 27.87 6.44
N GLU A 243 1.67 27.11 7.43
CA GLU A 243 2.49 26.17 8.22
C GLU A 243 3.04 25.03 7.34
N LEU A 244 2.24 24.51 6.41
CA LEU A 244 2.65 23.52 5.43
C LEU A 244 3.79 24.04 4.52
N MET A 245 3.67 25.27 4.01
CA MET A 245 4.73 25.89 3.21
C MET A 245 6.01 26.13 4.04
N GLU A 246 5.86 26.49 5.31
CA GLU A 246 7.01 26.66 6.22
C GLU A 246 7.74 25.35 6.51
N TRP A 247 6.99 24.25 6.71
CA TRP A 247 7.57 22.92 6.80
C TRP A 247 8.35 22.54 5.54
N TYR A 248 7.80 22.82 4.36
CA TYR A 248 8.47 22.50 3.09
C TYR A 248 9.71 23.38 2.85
N LEU A 249 9.68 24.67 3.22
CA LEU A 249 10.88 25.54 3.20
C LEU A 249 12.02 24.95 4.05
N ALA A 250 11.70 24.43 5.24
CA ALA A 250 12.70 23.80 6.10
C ALA A 250 13.34 22.56 5.44
N ILE A 251 12.58 21.78 4.66
CA ILE A 251 13.11 20.66 3.87
C ILE A 251 14.05 21.15 2.78
N ILE A 252 13.67 22.19 2.03
CA ILE A 252 14.52 22.77 0.99
C ILE A 252 15.84 23.28 1.58
N ASP A 253 15.77 24.04 2.68
CA ASP A 253 16.95 24.62 3.33
C ASP A 253 17.86 23.52 3.93
N ALA A 254 17.26 22.47 4.49
CA ALA A 254 18.01 21.32 4.97
C ALA A 254 18.73 20.58 3.82
N THR A 255 18.13 20.55 2.62
CA THR A 255 18.65 19.80 1.45
C THR A 255 19.64 20.61 0.60
N SER A 256 19.46 21.93 0.51
CA SER A 256 20.31 22.83 -0.27
C SER A 256 21.75 22.86 0.24
N ASN A 257 22.72 22.99 -0.67
CA ASN A 257 24.12 23.25 -0.35
C ASN A 257 24.55 24.71 -0.62
N GLY A 258 23.59 25.60 -0.91
CA GLY A 258 23.80 27.02 -1.19
C GLY A 258 24.08 27.35 -2.66
N LYS A 259 24.22 26.36 -3.54
CA LYS A 259 24.34 26.61 -4.99
C LYS A 259 22.97 26.78 -5.64
N ILE A 260 22.90 27.68 -6.63
CA ILE A 260 21.72 27.84 -7.49
C ILE A 260 21.41 26.50 -8.18
N SER A 261 20.17 26.04 -8.01
CA SER A 261 19.65 24.80 -8.57
C SER A 261 18.13 24.88 -8.71
N TYR A 262 17.52 23.78 -9.14
CA TYR A 262 16.06 23.68 -9.16
C TYR A 262 15.45 23.86 -7.76
N LEU A 263 16.15 23.51 -6.66
CA LEU A 263 15.70 23.81 -5.30
C LEU A 263 15.52 25.31 -5.05
N THR A 264 16.39 26.14 -5.63
CA THR A 264 16.27 27.60 -5.52
C THR A 264 14.96 28.05 -6.15
N LYS A 265 14.62 27.52 -7.33
CA LYS A 265 13.35 27.79 -8.00
C LYS A 265 12.14 27.22 -7.24
N MET A 266 12.25 26.02 -6.67
CA MET A 266 11.20 25.48 -5.79
C MET A 266 10.97 26.38 -4.57
N LYS A 267 12.03 26.94 -3.99
CA LYS A 267 11.94 27.84 -2.85
C LYS A 267 11.14 29.11 -3.17
N THR A 268 11.32 29.68 -4.36
CA THR A 268 10.57 30.88 -4.77
C THR A 268 9.07 30.60 -4.89
N VAL A 269 8.70 29.44 -5.44
CA VAL A 269 7.30 28.98 -5.55
C VAL A 269 6.67 28.81 -4.17
N VAL A 270 7.37 28.16 -3.25
CA VAL A 270 6.87 27.89 -1.89
C VAL A 270 6.72 29.19 -1.09
N LEU A 271 7.65 30.14 -1.25
CA LEU A 271 7.52 31.48 -0.67
C LEU A 271 6.31 32.25 -1.21
N ALA A 272 6.04 32.14 -2.53
CA ALA A 272 4.87 32.76 -3.14
C ALA A 272 3.56 32.14 -2.61
N PHE A 273 3.46 30.81 -2.51
CA PHE A 273 2.33 30.15 -1.86
C PHE A 273 2.14 30.60 -0.40
N LYS A 274 3.22 30.63 0.39
CA LYS A 274 3.17 31.13 1.77
C LYS A 274 2.61 32.55 1.81
N ALA A 275 3.10 33.44 0.94
CA ALA A 275 2.60 34.81 0.84
C ALA A 275 1.10 34.88 0.51
N MET A 276 0.60 34.08 -0.44
CA MET A 276 -0.83 34.04 -0.77
C MET A 276 -1.69 33.65 0.45
N SER A 277 -1.28 32.64 1.22
CA SER A 277 -1.99 32.23 2.44
C SER A 277 -1.94 33.28 3.56
N LEU A 278 -0.81 33.99 3.68
CA LEU A 278 -0.65 35.10 4.62
C LEU A 278 -1.51 36.30 4.23
N SER A 279 -1.65 36.59 2.94
CA SER A 279 -2.61 37.57 2.42
C SER A 279 -4.04 37.18 2.80
N CYS A 280 -4.40 35.91 2.61
CA CYS A 280 -5.72 35.39 3.00
C CYS A 280 -6.01 35.56 4.50
N SER A 281 -4.96 35.50 5.33
CA SER A 281 -5.01 35.69 6.78
C SER A 281 -4.76 37.14 7.24
N LYS A 282 -4.59 38.08 6.29
CA LYS A 282 -4.27 39.50 6.53
C LYS A 282 -2.95 39.75 7.30
N ASN A 283 -1.99 38.82 7.21
CA ASN A 283 -0.67 38.97 7.81
C ASN A 283 0.32 39.59 6.81
N TYR A 284 0.06 40.86 6.46
CA TYR A 284 0.74 41.52 5.35
C TYR A 284 2.23 41.80 5.59
N GLY A 285 2.65 41.95 6.85
CA GLY A 285 4.06 42.17 7.18
C GLY A 285 4.93 40.98 6.76
N ILE A 286 4.55 39.77 7.19
CA ILE A 286 5.27 38.54 6.84
C ILE A 286 5.06 38.19 5.36
N MET A 287 3.87 38.44 4.81
CA MET A 287 3.59 38.25 3.39
C MET A 287 4.60 39.01 2.51
N ARG A 288 4.86 40.29 2.81
CA ARG A 288 5.82 41.11 2.04
C ARG A 288 7.23 40.56 2.16
N GLN A 289 7.66 40.17 3.36
CA GLN A 289 8.97 39.53 3.57
C GLN A 289 9.13 38.27 2.71
N CYS A 290 8.10 37.42 2.62
CA CYS A 290 8.14 36.24 1.77
C CYS A 290 8.30 36.59 0.28
N LEU A 291 7.59 37.61 -0.21
CA LEU A 291 7.66 38.03 -1.62
C LEU A 291 8.98 38.74 -1.95
N ASP A 292 9.54 39.50 -1.01
CA ASP A 292 10.85 40.13 -1.15
C ASP A 292 11.96 39.05 -1.23
N GLU A 293 11.90 38.03 -0.36
CA GLU A 293 12.82 36.89 -0.40
C GLU A 293 12.65 36.08 -1.71
N ALA A 294 11.40 35.84 -2.12
CA ALA A 294 11.11 35.13 -3.37
C ALA A 294 11.69 35.87 -4.58
N LEU A 295 11.53 37.20 -4.65
CA LEU A 295 12.08 38.00 -5.74
C LEU A 295 13.61 37.99 -5.76
N ALA A 296 14.24 38.13 -4.60
CA ALA A 296 15.70 38.11 -4.49
C ALA A 296 16.28 36.77 -5.01
N LEU A 297 15.70 35.66 -4.58
CA LEU A 297 16.08 34.31 -5.03
C LEU A 297 15.76 34.08 -6.50
N ALA A 298 14.61 34.56 -6.99
CA ALA A 298 14.22 34.43 -8.39
C ALA A 298 15.19 35.18 -9.31
N LYS A 299 15.52 36.44 -8.99
CA LYS A 299 16.53 37.22 -9.72
C LYS A 299 17.91 36.58 -9.67
N GLU A 300 18.30 35.97 -8.55
CA GLU A 300 19.56 35.25 -8.44
C GLU A 300 19.56 34.02 -9.37
N PHE A 301 18.49 33.23 -9.35
CA PHE A 301 18.31 32.08 -10.23
C PHE A 301 18.35 32.49 -11.71
N ASP A 302 17.64 33.54 -12.09
CA ASP A 302 17.49 33.98 -13.49
C ASP A 302 18.78 34.54 -14.11
N LYS A 303 19.76 34.95 -13.29
CA LYS A 303 21.12 35.30 -13.78
C LYS A 303 21.86 34.12 -14.37
N LYS A 304 21.61 32.91 -13.85
CA LYS A 304 22.25 31.67 -14.29
C LYS A 304 21.31 30.48 -14.05
N PRO A 305 20.23 30.37 -14.84
CA PRO A 305 19.18 29.40 -14.59
C PRO A 305 19.73 27.99 -14.68
N SER A 306 19.37 27.16 -13.70
CA SER A 306 19.80 25.77 -13.65
C SER A 306 18.75 24.91 -12.98
N ASN A 307 17.97 24.18 -13.80
CA ASN A 307 17.00 23.19 -13.33
C ASN A 307 17.65 21.84 -12.95
N ASP A 308 18.95 21.86 -12.65
CA ASP A 308 19.74 20.68 -12.38
C ASP A 308 20.13 20.62 -10.89
N PHE A 309 20.10 19.42 -10.32
CA PHE A 309 20.48 19.14 -8.95
C PHE A 309 21.95 18.69 -8.82
N ASN A 310 22.61 18.37 -9.94
CA ASN A 310 23.94 17.74 -9.95
C ASN A 310 25.00 18.55 -9.18
N GLY A 311 25.45 17.97 -8.06
CA GLY A 311 26.43 18.58 -7.15
C GLY A 311 25.96 19.89 -6.49
N LYS A 312 24.66 20.20 -6.55
CA LYS A 312 24.03 21.44 -6.04
C LYS A 312 23.09 21.22 -4.86
N ILE A 313 22.94 19.97 -4.42
CA ILE A 313 22.29 19.63 -3.15
C ILE A 313 23.23 18.79 -2.28
N LYS A 314 22.89 18.66 -1.00
CA LYS A 314 23.62 17.78 -0.08
C LYS A 314 23.38 16.31 -0.47
N PHE A 315 24.33 15.43 -0.11
CA PHE A 315 24.24 13.97 -0.31
C PHE A 315 24.07 13.54 -1.79
N TRP A 316 24.65 14.30 -2.71
CA TRP A 316 24.60 13.98 -4.13
C TRP A 316 25.64 12.94 -4.53
N HIS A 317 25.17 11.77 -4.97
CA HIS A 317 25.99 10.69 -5.51
C HIS A 317 25.47 10.13 -6.85
N ALA A 318 24.44 10.76 -7.43
CA ALA A 318 23.91 10.33 -8.70
C ALA A 318 24.87 10.65 -9.85
N SER A 319 24.95 9.77 -10.84
CA SER A 319 25.75 9.99 -12.05
C SER A 319 25.19 11.11 -12.93
N GLU A 320 26.05 11.65 -13.79
CA GLU A 320 25.74 12.84 -14.62
C GLU A 320 24.58 12.63 -15.61
N ASP A 321 24.24 11.38 -15.91
CA ASP A 321 23.11 11.01 -16.77
C ASP A 321 21.75 11.12 -16.04
N PHE A 322 21.73 11.32 -14.72
CA PHE A 322 20.50 11.52 -13.98
C PHE A 322 19.92 12.92 -14.23
N SER A 323 19.13 13.02 -15.30
CA SER A 323 18.22 14.14 -15.50
C SER A 323 16.96 13.90 -14.69
N THR A 324 16.69 14.77 -13.72
CA THR A 324 15.40 14.78 -13.03
C THR A 324 14.28 15.30 -13.90
N SER A 325 14.60 15.89 -15.08
CA SER A 325 13.70 16.45 -16.10
C SER A 325 12.27 16.63 -15.59
N VAL A 326 12.15 17.47 -14.56
CA VAL A 326 10.88 18.07 -14.23
C VAL A 326 10.72 19.07 -15.36
N TYR A 327 9.83 18.76 -16.30
CA TYR A 327 9.44 19.77 -17.28
C TYR A 327 9.01 20.98 -16.48
N ASP A 328 9.61 22.12 -16.79
CA ASP A 328 9.40 23.34 -16.04
C ASP A 328 8.00 23.88 -16.37
N GLU A 329 6.99 23.30 -15.73
CA GLU A 329 5.58 23.68 -15.92
C GLU A 329 5.28 25.07 -15.35
N ILE A 330 6.21 25.61 -14.55
CA ILE A 330 6.07 26.87 -13.84
C ILE A 330 6.45 28.04 -14.77
N GLY A 331 7.43 27.89 -15.67
CA GLY A 331 7.80 28.91 -16.67
C GLY A 331 9.31 29.01 -16.93
N CYS A 332 9.75 29.68 -17.99
CA CYS A 332 11.17 29.71 -18.38
C CYS A 332 12.10 30.38 -17.36
N SER A 333 11.61 31.37 -16.61
CA SER A 333 12.34 32.07 -15.55
C SER A 333 11.66 31.84 -14.19
N ALA A 334 12.36 32.08 -13.08
CA ALA A 334 11.80 32.00 -11.74
C ALA A 334 10.86 33.18 -11.45
N VAL A 335 11.12 34.37 -11.98
CA VAL A 335 10.22 35.53 -11.87
C VAL A 335 8.92 35.28 -12.63
N ASP A 336 9.00 34.86 -13.91
CA ASP A 336 7.81 34.52 -14.70
C ASP A 336 7.06 33.33 -14.06
N GLY A 337 7.80 32.43 -13.40
CA GLY A 337 7.23 31.32 -12.68
C GLY A 337 6.30 31.73 -11.54
N ILE A 338 6.66 32.78 -10.80
CA ILE A 338 5.79 33.34 -9.75
C ILE A 338 4.56 34.01 -10.38
N ASP A 339 4.72 34.71 -11.51
CA ASP A 339 3.60 35.32 -12.24
C ASP A 339 2.58 34.27 -12.69
N ASN A 340 3.05 33.20 -13.35
CA ASN A 340 2.22 32.09 -13.79
C ASN A 340 1.49 31.42 -12.61
N LEU A 341 2.19 31.26 -11.48
CA LEU A 341 1.61 30.69 -10.28
C LEU A 341 0.45 31.53 -9.73
N PHE A 342 0.61 32.86 -9.67
CA PHE A 342 -0.48 33.74 -9.28
C PHE A 342 -1.64 33.68 -10.28
N ASP A 343 -1.36 33.64 -11.58
CA ASP A 343 -2.39 33.58 -12.62
C ASP A 343 -3.19 32.28 -12.54
N GLU A 344 -2.53 31.15 -12.25
CA GLU A 344 -3.17 29.87 -12.01
C GLU A 344 -4.04 29.90 -10.75
N MET A 345 -3.46 30.33 -9.63
CA MET A 345 -4.12 30.38 -8.33
C MET A 345 -5.29 31.36 -8.31
N MET A 346 -5.17 32.51 -8.96
CA MET A 346 -6.22 33.53 -9.02
C MET A 346 -7.15 33.36 -10.23
N GLY A 347 -6.92 32.34 -11.05
CA GLY A 347 -7.78 31.92 -12.15
C GLY A 347 -8.94 31.03 -11.69
N LYS A 348 -9.24 29.98 -12.46
CA LYS A 348 -10.38 29.08 -12.19
C LYS A 348 -10.16 28.10 -11.03
N ALA A 349 -8.93 27.98 -10.54
CA ALA A 349 -8.56 26.98 -9.52
C ALA A 349 -9.09 27.31 -8.12
N THR A 350 -9.43 28.58 -7.85
CA THR A 350 -9.75 29.06 -6.50
C THR A 350 -11.10 29.79 -6.49
N PRO A 351 -11.93 29.64 -5.42
CA PRO A 351 -13.19 30.38 -5.32
C PRO A 351 -12.99 31.91 -5.30
N ASP A 352 -13.85 32.66 -5.99
CA ASP A 352 -13.78 34.14 -6.10
C ASP A 352 -13.60 34.86 -4.75
N ALA A 353 -14.26 34.35 -3.71
CA ALA A 353 -14.18 34.91 -2.36
C ALA A 353 -12.77 34.82 -1.77
N VAL A 354 -12.01 33.79 -2.14
CA VAL A 354 -10.62 33.57 -1.72
C VAL A 354 -9.66 34.35 -2.62
N VAL A 355 -9.91 34.40 -3.93
CA VAL A 355 -9.15 35.24 -4.88
C VAL A 355 -9.09 36.69 -4.41
N LYS A 356 -10.22 37.25 -3.96
CA LYS A 356 -10.27 38.60 -3.37
C LYS A 356 -9.35 38.77 -2.16
N LYS A 357 -9.14 37.71 -1.37
CA LYS A 357 -8.25 37.75 -0.20
C LYS A 357 -6.76 37.61 -0.56
N MET A 358 -6.43 37.12 -1.76
CA MET A 358 -5.04 37.06 -2.27
C MET A 358 -4.59 38.33 -2.97
N LYS A 359 -5.52 39.26 -3.23
CA LYS A 359 -5.27 40.47 -4.03
C LYS A 359 -4.08 41.30 -3.53
N GLU A 360 -3.93 41.46 -2.22
CA GLU A 360 -2.81 42.21 -1.64
C GLU A 360 -1.45 41.57 -1.98
N ALA A 361 -1.35 40.23 -1.95
CA ALA A 361 -0.12 39.54 -2.35
C ALA A 361 0.22 39.77 -3.83
N ARG A 362 -0.79 39.69 -4.73
CA ARG A 362 -0.57 39.92 -6.16
C ARG A 362 -0.19 41.37 -6.45
N GLU A 363 -0.90 42.33 -5.86
CA GLU A 363 -0.60 43.75 -6.03
C GLU A 363 0.79 44.11 -5.51
N TYR A 364 1.19 43.54 -4.37
CA TYR A 364 2.54 43.74 -3.86
C TYR A 364 3.59 43.14 -4.78
N TRP A 365 3.42 41.89 -5.24
CA TRP A 365 4.32 41.25 -6.19
C TRP A 365 4.49 42.07 -7.48
N ASP A 366 3.39 42.52 -8.08
CA ASP A 366 3.41 43.35 -9.29
C ASP A 366 4.13 44.69 -9.06
N SER A 367 4.11 45.23 -7.84
CA SER A 367 4.80 46.48 -7.49
C SER A 367 6.32 46.33 -7.33
N ILE A 368 6.82 45.14 -6.99
CA ILE A 368 8.24 44.91 -6.71
C ILE A 368 8.99 44.22 -7.85
N LYS A 369 8.33 43.40 -8.67
CA LYS A 369 9.00 42.52 -9.65
C LYS A 369 9.80 43.26 -10.73
N HIS A 370 9.45 44.51 -11.00
CA HIS A 370 10.12 45.36 -11.99
C HIS A 370 11.11 46.38 -11.39
N ASN A 371 11.21 46.48 -10.06
CA ASN A 371 12.19 47.37 -9.44
C ASN A 371 13.58 46.75 -9.58
N GLU A 372 14.53 47.46 -10.21
CA GLU A 372 15.86 46.97 -10.60
C GLU A 372 16.68 46.37 -9.44
#